data_AF-A0A958FJ69-F1
#
_entry.id   AF-A0A958FJ69-F1
#
_cell.length_a   1.000
_cell.length_b   1.000
_cell.length_c   1.000
_cell.angle_alpha   90.00
_cell.angle_beta   90.00
_cell.angle_gamma   90.00
#
_symmetry.space_group_name_H-M   'P 1'
#
loop_
_entity.id
_entity.type
_entity.pdbx_description
1 polymer ?
#
loop_
_entity_poly.entity_id
_entity_poly.type
_entity_poly.pdbx_seq_one_letter_code
_entity_poly.pdbx_strand_id
1 'polypeptide(L)' 'RLKKSTLPIKSIAQLKAEAEQICGIPDPAPFTEKVVAVVKWVDGTVIDVVRQVRAS' A
#
# COMPACT_ATOMS: atom_id res chain seq x y z
N ARG A 1 17.78 -13.68 -9.94
CA ARG A 1 19.16 -13.85 -9.42
C ARG A 1 19.42 -12.76 -8.37
N LEU A 2 19.52 -13.13 -7.08
CA LEU A 2 19.81 -12.18 -5.97
C LEU A 2 20.68 -12.79 -4.85
N LYS A 3 20.77 -14.14 -4.78
CA LYS A 3 21.40 -14.91 -3.69
C LYS A 3 22.93 -14.71 -3.49
N LYS A 4 23.59 -13.85 -4.28
CA LYS A 4 25.03 -13.55 -4.19
C LYS A 4 25.32 -12.04 -4.26
N SER A 5 24.29 -11.22 -4.01
CA SER A 5 24.45 -9.77 -3.96
C SER A 5 24.86 -9.33 -2.56
N THR A 6 25.51 -8.17 -2.45
CA THR A 6 25.80 -7.48 -1.19
C THR A 6 24.58 -6.74 -0.62
N LEU A 7 23.44 -6.80 -1.32
CA LEU A 7 22.21 -6.14 -0.89
C LEU A 7 21.60 -6.84 0.34
N PRO A 8 21.06 -6.08 1.32
CA PRO A 8 20.34 -6.62 2.46
C PRO A 8 18.96 -7.12 2.02
N ILE A 9 18.90 -8.35 1.50
CA ILE A 9 17.66 -8.98 1.07
C ILE A 9 16.81 -9.31 2.30
N LYS A 10 15.66 -8.65 2.41
CA LYS A 10 14.67 -8.84 3.47
C LYS A 10 13.36 -9.36 2.88
N SER A 11 12.55 -10.04 3.70
CA SER A 11 11.17 -10.32 3.34
C SER A 11 10.34 -9.03 3.38
N ILE A 12 9.22 -9.00 2.66
CA ILE A 12 8.29 -7.86 2.70
C ILE A 12 7.79 -7.59 4.13
N ALA A 13 7.63 -8.64 4.94
CA ALA A 13 7.20 -8.52 6.34
C ALA A 13 8.28 -7.86 7.21
N GLN A 14 9.56 -8.16 7.00
CA GLN A 14 10.67 -7.50 7.71
C GLN A 14 10.74 -6.01 7.38
N LEU A 15 10.56 -5.65 6.10
CA LEU A 15 10.54 -4.25 5.69
C LEU A 15 9.37 -3.48 6.30
N LYS A 16 8.17 -4.10 6.35
CA LYS A 16 7.00 -3.51 7.02
C LYS A 16 7.27 -3.26 8.50
N ALA A 17 7.79 -4.26 9.21
CA ALA A 17 8.05 -4.16 10.64
C ALA A 17 9.08 -3.06 10.97
N GLU A 18 10.13 -2.93 10.16
CA GLU A 18 11.13 -1.86 10.31
C GLU A 18 10.52 -0.47 10.08
N ALA A 19 9.66 -0.32 9.08
CA ALA A 19 8.95 0.94 8.85
C ALA A 19 8.02 1.30 10.02
N GLU A 20 7.29 0.32 10.56
CA GLU A 20 6.41 0.51 11.73
C GLU A 20 7.20 0.81 13.02
N GLN A 21 8.42 0.29 13.16
CA GLN A 21 9.31 0.62 14.29
C GLN A 21 9.80 2.07 14.24
N ILE A 22 10.06 2.59 13.05
CA ILE A 22 10.58 3.96 12.87
C ILE A 22 9.46 5.00 12.92
N CYS A 23 8.35 4.73 12.21
CA CYS A 23 7.28 5.70 12.00
C CYS A 23 6.06 5.49 12.91
N GLY A 24 5.97 4.34 13.58
CA GLY A 24 4.74 3.90 14.24
C GLY A 24 3.76 3.24 13.26
N ILE A 25 2.61 2.79 13.80
CA ILE A 25 1.50 2.26 13.01
C ILE A 25 0.60 3.45 12.62
N PRO A 26 0.35 3.70 11.33
CA PRO A 26 -0.47 4.82 10.90
C PRO A 26 -1.95 4.62 11.25
N ASP A 27 -2.62 5.70 11.61
CA ASP A 27 -4.07 5.69 11.80
C ASP A 27 -4.79 5.47 10.45
N PRO A 28 -5.91 4.72 10.44
CA PRO A 28 -6.70 4.55 9.22
C PRO A 28 -7.27 5.88 8.70
N ALA A 29 -7.15 6.10 7.39
CA ALA A 29 -7.75 7.28 6.77
C ALA A 29 -9.29 7.20 6.75
N PRO A 30 -10.01 8.31 7.05
CA PRO A 30 -11.46 8.32 7.06
C PRO A 30 -12.00 8.48 5.63
N PHE A 31 -12.59 7.41 5.08
CA PHE A 31 -13.25 7.43 3.77
C PHE A 31 -14.78 7.44 3.90
N THR A 32 -15.45 7.96 2.87
CA THR A 32 -16.89 7.79 2.67
C THR A 32 -17.16 6.59 1.75
N GLU A 33 -18.43 6.23 1.57
CA GLU A 33 -18.84 5.18 0.62
C GLU A 33 -18.80 5.62 -0.86
N LYS A 34 -18.58 6.92 -1.13
CA LYS A 34 -18.56 7.43 -2.50
C LYS A 34 -17.28 7.02 -3.22
N VAL A 35 -17.42 6.23 -4.28
CA VAL A 35 -16.33 5.93 -5.23
C VAL A 35 -16.11 7.13 -6.16
N VAL A 36 -14.85 7.56 -6.29
CA VAL A 36 -14.45 8.70 -7.14
C VAL A 36 -13.59 8.32 -8.33
N ALA A 37 -12.95 7.14 -8.30
CA ALA A 37 -12.22 6.59 -9.44
C ALA A 37 -12.13 5.06 -9.38
N VAL A 38 -11.81 4.45 -10.52
CA VAL A 38 -11.61 3.00 -10.66
C VAL A 38 -10.18 2.73 -11.14
N VAL A 39 -9.49 1.81 -10.48
CA VAL A 39 -8.17 1.34 -10.89
C VAL A 39 -8.35 0.11 -11.77
N LYS A 40 -7.93 0.22 -13.03
CA LYS A 40 -7.95 -0.88 -14.00
C LYS A 40 -6.54 -1.40 -14.24
N TRP A 41 -6.43 -2.71 -14.43
CA TRP A 41 -5.24 -3.35 -14.95
C TRP A 41 -5.08 -3.06 -16.45
N VAL A 42 -3.89 -3.38 -16.98
CA VAL A 42 -3.54 -3.16 -18.40
C VAL A 42 -4.52 -3.86 -19.34
N ASP A 43 -5.08 -5.01 -18.94
CA ASP A 43 -6.06 -5.77 -19.73
C ASP A 43 -7.52 -5.28 -19.59
N GLY A 44 -7.74 -4.21 -18.82
CA GLY A 44 -9.06 -3.64 -18.57
C GLY A 44 -9.79 -4.22 -17.34
N THR A 45 -9.26 -5.25 -16.68
CA THR A 45 -9.84 -5.80 -15.44
C THR A 45 -9.83 -4.76 -14.33
N VAL A 46 -10.94 -4.61 -13.61
CA VAL A 46 -11.01 -3.73 -12.44
C VAL A 46 -10.34 -4.44 -11.25
N ILE A 47 -9.35 -3.78 -10.64
CA ILE A 47 -8.59 -4.35 -9.51
C ILE A 47 -8.81 -3.59 -8.20
N ASP A 48 -9.21 -2.32 -8.25
CA ASP A 48 -9.47 -1.51 -7.05
C ASP A 48 -10.33 -0.27 -7.36
N VAL A 49 -10.78 0.43 -6.32
CA VAL A 49 -11.51 1.70 -6.40
C VAL A 49 -10.94 2.74 -5.43
N VAL A 50 -10.92 4.00 -5.84
CA VAL A 50 -10.55 5.11 -4.95
C VAL A 50 -11.82 5.69 -4.34
N ARG A 51 -11.86 5.79 -3.00
CA ARG A 51 -12.98 6.36 -2.25
C ARG A 51 -12.71 7.80 -1.82
N GLN A 52 -13.77 8.61 -1.76
CA GLN A 52 -13.67 10.00 -1.31
C GLN A 52 -13.26 10.06 0.17
N VAL A 53 -12.25 10.88 0.48
CA VAL A 53 -11.84 11.21 1.86
C VAL A 53 -12.95 12.05 2.52
N ARG A 54 -13.28 11.72 3.76
CA ARG A 54 -14.23 12.51 4.56
C ARG A 54 -13.64 13.90 4.82
N ALA A 55 -14.35 14.96 4.44
CA ALA A 55 -14.00 16.31 4.82
C ALA A 55 -14.10 16.44 6.35
N SER A 56 -13.08 17.04 6.96
CA SER A 56 -13.04 17.35 8.39
C SER A 56 -13.99 18.48 8.76
#